data_AF-A0A3D3R4B9-F1
#
_entry.id   AF-A0A3D3R4B9-F1
#
_cell.length_a   1.000
_cell.length_b   1.000
_cell.length_c   1.000
_cell.angle_alpha   90.00
_cell.angle_beta   90.00
_cell.angle_gamma   90.00
#
_symmetry.space_group_name_H-M   'P 1'
#
loop_
_entity.id
_entity.type
_entity.pdbx_description
1 polymer ?
#
loop_
_entity_poly.entity_id
_entity_poly.type
_entity_poly.pdbx_seq_one_letter_code
_entity_poly.pdbx_strand_id
1 'polypeptide(L)'
;LNQHQPANESMITVICERGMLRFEYQKSWYRWVTEPEGDWQVGFQETLERDTLFQRQASAFLDYLDDTSPPLCPLSAGLQTLAVNLSILDSVKNRTWMEPAHFLSSIT
;
A
#
# COMPACT_ATOMS: atom_id res chain seq x y z
N LEU A 1 3.02 -0.92 14.70
CA LEU A 1 3.55 0.46 14.75
C LEU A 1 2.72 1.23 15.78
N ASN A 2 3.39 2.04 16.62
CA ASN A 2 2.87 2.83 17.76
C ASN A 2 2.74 2.04 19.07
N GLN A 3 3.79 2.09 19.91
CA GLN A 3 3.85 1.39 21.20
C GLN A 3 2.98 2.04 22.31
N HIS A 4 2.51 3.27 22.08
CA HIS A 4 1.80 4.09 23.07
C HIS A 4 0.46 4.67 22.57
N GLN A 5 -0.05 4.18 21.45
CA GLN A 5 -1.35 4.59 20.90
C GLN A 5 -2.20 3.36 20.64
N PRO A 6 -3.55 3.51 20.58
CA PRO A 6 -4.42 2.46 20.05
C PRO A 6 -3.89 1.99 18.70
N ALA A 7 -4.02 0.69 18.42
CA ALA A 7 -3.62 0.15 17.13
C ALA A 7 -4.31 0.96 16.02
N ASN A 8 -3.53 1.53 15.10
CA ASN A 8 -4.10 2.24 13.97
C ASN A 8 -5.05 1.29 13.25
N GLU A 9 -6.29 1.71 13.02
CA GLU A 9 -7.22 1.02 12.14
C GLU A 9 -6.95 1.47 10.71
N SER A 10 -6.85 0.51 9.79
CA SER A 10 -6.42 0.74 8.41
C SER A 10 -7.10 -0.29 7.54
N MET A 11 -8.01 0.21 6.73
CA MET A 11 -8.83 -0.57 5.83
C MET A 11 -8.70 0.01 4.43
N ILE A 12 -8.52 -0.85 3.45
CA ILE A 12 -8.54 -0.49 2.03
C ILE A 12 -9.70 -1.24 1.40
N THR A 13 -10.61 -0.53 0.74
CA THR A 13 -11.66 -1.14 -0.07
C THR A 13 -11.40 -0.81 -1.52
N VAL A 14 -11.33 -1.82 -2.37
CA VAL A 14 -11.22 -1.70 -3.82
C VAL A 14 -12.56 -2.13 -4.40
N ILE A 15 -13.22 -1.22 -5.10
CA ILE A 15 -14.48 -1.50 -5.81
C ILE A 15 -14.13 -1.80 -7.26
N CYS A 16 -14.48 -3.00 -7.70
CA CYS A 16 -14.25 -3.50 -9.04
C CYS A 16 -15.59 -3.65 -9.77
N GLU A 17 -15.54 -3.87 -11.09
CA GLU A 17 -16.73 -4.04 -11.92
C GLU A 17 -17.63 -5.23 -11.52
N ARG A 18 -17.05 -6.26 -10.89
CA ARG A 18 -17.73 -7.53 -10.55
C ARG A 18 -17.73 -7.85 -9.06
N GLY A 19 -17.50 -6.86 -8.21
CA GLY A 19 -17.43 -7.06 -6.78
C GLY A 19 -16.50 -6.10 -6.07
N MET A 20 -16.33 -6.32 -4.77
CA MET A 20 -15.49 -5.51 -3.90
C MET A 20 -14.50 -6.39 -3.14
N LEU A 21 -13.29 -5.87 -2.95
CA LEU A 21 -12.27 -6.44 -2.08
C LEU A 21 -12.06 -5.47 -0.91
N ARG A 22 -11.96 -6.00 0.31
CA ARG A 22 -11.64 -5.21 1.50
C ARG A 22 -10.51 -5.88 2.27
N PHE A 23 -9.42 -5.15 2.44
CA PHE A 23 -8.30 -5.52 3.28
C PHE A 23 -8.42 -4.80 4.63
N GLU A 24 -8.21 -5.53 5.73
CA GLU A 24 -8.21 -4.98 7.11
C GLU A 24 -6.89 -5.37 7.77
N TYR A 25 -5.96 -4.42 7.88
CA TYR A 25 -4.58 -4.69 8.28
C TYR A 25 -4.47 -5.27 9.70
N GLN A 26 -5.33 -4.82 10.62
CA GLN A 26 -5.34 -5.19 12.04
C GLN A 26 -5.72 -6.65 12.23
N LYS A 27 -6.50 -7.20 11.30
CA LYS A 27 -6.92 -8.60 11.28
C LYS A 27 -6.05 -9.44 10.35
N SER A 28 -5.13 -8.80 9.62
CA SER A 28 -4.22 -9.45 8.68
C SER A 28 -4.95 -10.35 7.70
N TRP A 29 -6.09 -9.86 7.21
CA TRP A 29 -6.95 -10.60 6.28
C TRP A 29 -7.45 -9.71 5.16
N TYR A 30 -7.99 -10.33 4.11
CA TYR A 30 -8.92 -9.66 3.21
C TYR A 30 -10.20 -10.45 3.09
N ARG A 31 -11.26 -9.76 2.67
CA ARG A 31 -12.55 -10.34 2.33
C ARG A 31 -13.06 -9.77 1.02
N TRP A 32 -13.94 -10.49 0.35
CA TRP A 32 -14.51 -10.07 -0.92
C TRP A 32 -16.00 -10.40 -1.00
N VAL A 33 -16.71 -9.71 -1.90
CA VAL A 33 -18.12 -9.93 -2.20
C VAL A 33 -18.37 -9.63 -3.68
N THR A 34 -19.16 -10.46 -4.36
CA THR A 34 -19.48 -10.30 -5.80
C THR A 34 -20.90 -9.85 -6.05
N GLU A 35 -21.81 -10.06 -5.11
CA GLU A 35 -23.22 -9.70 -5.23
C GLU A 35 -23.58 -8.54 -4.30
N PRO A 36 -24.45 -7.61 -4.72
CA PRO A 36 -25.06 -6.64 -3.82
C PRO A 36 -25.76 -7.36 -2.66
N GLU A 37 -25.54 -6.89 -1.43
CA GLU A 37 -26.10 -7.51 -0.20
C GLU A 37 -25.69 -8.97 0.07
N GLY A 38 -24.76 -9.51 -0.73
CA GLY A 38 -24.22 -10.85 -0.51
C GLY A 38 -23.30 -10.93 0.72
N ASP A 39 -23.11 -12.16 1.20
CA ASP A 39 -22.19 -12.42 2.30
C ASP A 39 -20.74 -12.22 1.89
N TRP A 40 -20.00 -11.49 2.72
CA TRP A 40 -18.56 -11.33 2.54
C TRP A 40 -17.84 -12.66 2.79
N GLN A 41 -17.08 -13.08 1.80
CA GLN A 41 -16.22 -14.25 1.88
C GLN A 41 -14.85 -13.84 2.40
N VAL A 42 -14.36 -14.52 3.44
CA VAL A 42 -12.98 -14.31 3.93
C VAL A 42 -12.03 -14.98 2.94
N GLY A 43 -11.04 -14.23 2.48
CA GLY A 43 -9.97 -14.75 1.65
C GLY A 43 -8.80 -15.24 2.49
N PHE A 44 -7.58 -14.81 2.14
CA PHE A 44 -6.40 -15.14 2.93
C PHE A 44 -6.42 -14.41 4.28
N GLN A 45 -6.00 -15.13 5.32
CA GLN A 45 -5.78 -14.61 6.66
C GLN A 45 -4.44 -15.14 7.17
N GLU A 46 -3.67 -14.26 7.79
CA GLU A 46 -2.38 -14.59 8.38
C GLU A 46 -2.27 -14.02 9.80
N THR A 47 -1.52 -14.68 10.66
CA THR A 47 -1.13 -14.09 11.95
C THR A 47 0.20 -13.39 11.77
N LEU A 48 0.17 -12.05 11.67
CA LEU A 48 1.38 -11.24 11.60
C LEU A 48 1.85 -10.89 13.01
N GLU A 49 3.03 -11.39 13.38
CA GLU A 49 3.74 -10.88 14.55
C GLU A 49 4.36 -9.52 14.24
N ARG A 50 4.70 -8.77 15.29
CA ARG A 50 5.23 -7.39 15.17
C ARG A 50 6.36 -7.27 14.14
N ASP A 51 7.24 -8.27 14.09
CA ASP A 51 8.46 -8.24 13.30
C ASP A 51 8.35 -9.00 11.96
N THR A 52 7.22 -9.68 11.69
CA THR A 52 7.04 -10.54 10.51
C THR A 52 7.28 -9.77 9.20
N LEU A 53 6.70 -8.58 9.05
CA LEU A 53 6.86 -7.79 7.82
C LEU A 53 8.27 -7.22 7.67
N PHE A 54 8.94 -6.89 8.78
CA PHE A 54 10.33 -6.42 8.76
C PHE A 54 11.30 -7.55 8.36
N GLN A 55 11.08 -8.76 8.89
CA GLN A 55 11.85 -9.95 8.50
C GLN A 55 11.67 -10.27 7.01
N ARG A 56 10.44 -10.18 6.50
CA ARG A 56 10.16 -10.37 5.06
C ARG A 56 10.87 -9.33 4.21
N GLN A 57 10.83 -8.07 4.62
CA GLN A 57 11.53 -7.00 3.90
C GLN A 57 13.05 -7.22 3.88
N ALA A 58 13.64 -7.60 5.02
CA ALA A 58 15.07 -7.89 5.11
C ALA A 58 15.46 -9.10 4.24
N SER A 59 14.65 -10.16 4.26
CA SER A 59 14.88 -11.35 3.43
C SER A 59 14.84 -11.01 1.95
N ALA A 60 13.81 -10.28 1.51
CA ALA A 60 13.69 -9.87 0.11
C ALA A 60 14.82 -8.92 -0.37
N PHE A 61 15.43 -8.16 0.56
CA PHE A 61 16.62 -7.37 0.24
C PHE A 61 17.84 -8.26 -0.01
N LEU A 62 18.02 -9.33 0.77
CA LEU A 62 19.08 -10.31 0.53
C LEU A 62 18.83 -11.06 -0.79
N ASP A 63 17.59 -11.47 -1.06
CA ASP A 63 17.21 -12.12 -2.31
C ASP A 63 17.53 -11.26 -3.55
N TYR A 64 17.40 -9.93 -3.42
CA TYR A 64 17.79 -8.97 -4.45
C TYR A 64 19.31 -8.87 -4.63
N LEU A 65 20.09 -8.87 -3.54
CA LEU A 65 21.55 -8.86 -3.61
C LEU A 65 22.12 -10.14 -4.25
N ASP A 66 21.40 -11.25 -4.10
CA ASP A 66 21.73 -12.55 -4.69
C ASP A 66 21.18 -12.73 -6.13
N ASP A 67 20.61 -11.68 -6.74
CA ASP A 67 19.99 -11.70 -8.07
C ASP A 67 18.85 -12.73 -8.23
N THR A 68 18.23 -13.18 -7.13
CA THR A 68 17.17 -14.21 -7.16
C THR A 68 15.77 -13.62 -7.30
N SER A 69 15.59 -12.35 -6.92
CA SER A 69 14.32 -11.64 -6.97
C SER A 69 14.50 -10.15 -7.29
N PRO A 70 13.54 -9.50 -7.95
CA PRO A 70 13.55 -8.04 -8.10
C PRO A 70 13.34 -7.35 -6.73
N PRO A 71 13.74 -6.07 -6.59
CA PRO A 71 13.54 -5.36 -5.34
C PRO A 71 12.04 -5.13 -5.09
N LEU A 72 11.59 -5.34 -3.84
CA LEU A 72 10.19 -5.09 -3.44
C LEU A 72 9.72 -3.66 -3.74
N CYS A 73 10.64 -2.70 -3.67
CA CYS A 73 10.39 -1.30 -3.98
C CYS A 73 11.62 -0.70 -4.67
N PRO A 74 11.61 -0.52 -6.00
CA PRO A 74 12.70 0.14 -6.71
C PRO A 74 12.72 1.64 -6.38
N LEU A 75 13.86 2.30 -6.59
CA LEU A 75 14.01 3.74 -6.35
C LEU A 75 12.97 4.58 -7.12
N SER A 76 12.64 4.18 -8.35
CA SER A 76 11.61 4.84 -9.15
C SER A 76 10.23 4.85 -8.48
N ALA A 77 9.86 3.78 -7.75
CA ALA A 77 8.60 3.74 -7.00
C ALA A 77 8.62 4.71 -5.80
N GLY A 78 9.78 4.85 -5.14
CA GLY A 78 9.99 5.86 -4.10
C GLY A 78 9.87 7.29 -4.64
N LEU A 79 10.49 7.58 -5.78
CA LEU A 79 10.38 8.87 -6.46
C LEU A 79 8.95 9.19 -6.89
N GLN A 80 8.24 8.21 -7.47
CA GLN A 80 6.82 8.34 -7.80
C GLN A 80 5.97 8.69 -6.58
N THR A 81 6.20 8.00 -5.46
CA THR A 81 5.46 8.24 -4.21
C THR A 81 5.69 9.67 -3.70
N LEU A 82 6.94 10.15 -3.72
CA LEU A 82 7.27 11.52 -3.34
C LEU A 82 6.59 12.54 -4.27
N ALA A 83 6.64 12.32 -5.58
CA ALA A 83 6.02 13.20 -6.57
C ALA A 83 4.50 13.31 -6.37
N VAL A 84 3.82 12.19 -6.07
CA VAL A 84 2.39 12.17 -5.75
C VAL A 84 2.10 13.00 -4.49
N ASN A 85 2.89 12.82 -3.42
CA ASN A 85 2.71 13.58 -2.19
C ASN A 85 2.87 15.09 -2.41
N LEU A 86 3.90 15.50 -3.16
CA LEU A 86 4.11 16.92 -3.51
C LEU A 86 2.96 17.47 -4.35
N SER A 87 2.46 16.68 -5.30
CA SER A 87 1.32 17.07 -6.14
C SER A 87 0.04 17.29 -5.34
N ILE A 88 -0.23 16.43 -4.34
CA ILE A 88 -1.37 16.60 -3.43
C ILE A 88 -1.24 17.90 -2.63
N LEU A 89 -0.06 18.16 -2.06
CA LEU A 89 0.19 19.37 -1.28
C LEU A 89 0.03 20.63 -2.12
N ASP A 90 0.56 20.64 -3.36
CA ASP A 90 0.48 21.80 -4.24
C ASP A 90 -0.92 21.98 -4.84
N SER A 91 -1.64 20.88 -5.12
CA SER A 91 -3.04 20.89 -5.52
C SER A 91 -3.93 21.57 -4.49
N VAL A 92 -3.76 21.25 -3.21
CA VAL A 92 -4.49 21.90 -2.11
C VAL A 92 -4.17 23.39 -2.04
N LYS A 93 -2.89 23.74 -2.18
CA LYS A 93 -2.42 25.13 -2.11
C LYS A 93 -2.99 25.99 -3.25
N ASN A 94 -2.96 25.49 -4.47
CA ASN A 94 -3.34 26.23 -5.67
C ASN A 94 -4.79 25.99 -6.09
N ARG A 95 -5.50 25.06 -5.43
CA ARG A 95 -6.87 24.63 -5.74
C ARG A 95 -7.03 24.19 -7.20
N THR A 96 -6.02 23.52 -7.72
CA THR A 96 -5.95 23.07 -9.10
C THR A 96 -5.46 21.63 -9.15
N TRP A 97 -5.84 20.92 -10.20
CA TRP A 97 -5.31 19.59 -10.46
C TRP A 97 -3.81 19.67 -10.79
N MET A 98 -3.01 18.83 -10.12
CA MET A 98 -1.55 18.76 -10.30
C MET A 98 -1.16 17.34 -10.71
N GLU A 99 -0.42 17.23 -11.81
CA GLU A 99 0.10 15.96 -12.30
C GLU A 99 1.46 15.63 -11.66
N PRO A 100 1.67 14.40 -11.14
CA PRO A 100 2.97 13.98 -10.59
C PRO A 100 4.14 14.10 -11.55
N ALA A 101 3.90 14.01 -12.87
CA ALA A 101 4.92 14.14 -13.91
C ALA A 101 5.71 15.46 -13.81
N HIS A 102 5.09 16.53 -13.31
CA HIS A 102 5.75 17.82 -13.09
C HIS A 102 6.97 17.68 -12.16
N PHE A 103 6.81 16.95 -11.05
CA PHE A 103 7.88 16.77 -10.07
C PHE A 103 8.91 15.72 -10.51
N LEU A 104 8.49 14.69 -11.23
CA LEU A 104 9.41 13.65 -11.72
C LEU A 104 10.43 14.23 -12.72
N SER A 105 9.96 15.07 -13.65
CA SER A 105 10.82 15.74 -14.64
C SER A 105 11.84 16.71 -14.04
N SER A 106 11.64 17.10 -12.77
CA SER A 106 12.55 18.00 -12.06
C SER A 106 13.62 17.25 -11.24
N ILE A 107 13.47 15.93 -11.06
CA ILE A 107 14.34 15.08 -10.22
C ILE A 107 15.28 14.22 -11.08
N THR A 108 14.97 14.04 -12.37
CA THR A 108 15.81 13.35 -13.38
C THR A 108 16.45 14.34 -14.33
#